data_AF-G5LV09-F1
#
_entry.id   AF-G5LV09-F1
#
_cell.length_a   1.000
_cell.length_b   1.000
_cell.length_c   1.000
_cell.angle_alpha   90.00
_cell.angle_beta   90.00
_cell.angle_gamma   90.00
#
_symmetry.space_group_name_H-M   'P 1'
#
loop_
_entity.id
_entity.type
_entity.pdbx_description
1 polymer ?
#
loop_
_entity_poly.entity_id
_entity_poly.type
_entity_poly.pdbx_seq_one_letter_code
_entity_poly.pdbx_strand_id
1 'polypeptide(L)'
;MVKYAGIGLLVMGLAACDNNDTKASAESAAAESQASGQPISLMDGKLSFSLPADMTDQSGKLGTQANNMHVYSDPTGQKAVIVIVGDNP
;
A
#
# COMPACT_ATOMS: atom_id res chain seq x y z
N MET A 1 -6.92 -5.74 43.58
CA MET A 1 -6.41 -6.37 42.36
C MET A 1 -7.30 -7.55 42.01
N VAL A 2 -8.11 -7.46 40.95
CA VAL A 2 -8.43 -8.56 40.01
C VAL A 2 -8.82 -7.85 38.70
N LYS A 3 -7.99 -8.07 37.69
CA LYS A 3 -8.12 -7.62 36.29
C LYS A 3 -9.17 -8.50 35.57
N TYR A 4 -9.29 -8.38 34.25
CA TYR A 4 -10.21 -9.11 33.33
C TYR A 4 -11.55 -8.36 33.15
N ALA A 5 -11.67 -7.36 32.27
CA ALA A 5 -11.40 -7.39 30.82
C ALA A 5 -11.98 -8.65 30.16
N GLY A 6 -13.31 -8.80 30.24
CA GLY A 6 -14.06 -9.81 29.52
C GLY A 6 -14.33 -9.36 28.09
N ILE A 7 -13.50 -9.83 27.17
CA ILE A 7 -13.64 -9.71 25.71
C ILE A 7 -14.87 -10.54 25.31
N GLY A 8 -15.97 -9.85 25.05
CA GLY A 8 -17.23 -10.45 24.58
C GLY A 8 -17.21 -10.62 23.07
N LEU A 9 -16.89 -11.84 22.64
CA LEU A 9 -17.47 -12.58 21.51
C LEU A 9 -17.54 -11.89 20.13
N LEU A 10 -16.48 -12.08 19.35
CA LEU A 10 -16.46 -11.99 17.88
C LEU A 10 -17.14 -13.23 17.30
N VAL A 11 -18.39 -13.16 16.83
CA VAL A 11 -18.88 -14.04 15.73
C VAL A 11 -20.15 -13.47 15.07
N MET A 12 -20.21 -13.67 13.75
CA MET A 12 -21.38 -13.72 12.86
C MET A 12 -21.84 -12.44 12.17
N GLY A 13 -21.40 -12.32 10.92
CA GLY A 13 -22.01 -11.47 9.90
C GLY A 13 -21.72 -11.93 8.48
N LEU A 14 -21.60 -13.24 8.23
CA LEU A 14 -21.50 -13.81 6.88
C LEU A 14 -22.92 -14.11 6.35
N ALA A 15 -23.72 -13.07 6.12
CA ALA A 15 -24.98 -13.15 5.37
C ALA A 15 -25.51 -11.73 5.12
N ALA A 16 -25.07 -11.09 4.04
CA ALA A 16 -25.81 -9.99 3.40
C ALA A 16 -25.24 -9.75 1.99
N CYS A 17 -25.30 -10.78 1.15
CA CYS A 17 -25.22 -10.62 -0.29
C CYS A 17 -26.62 -10.93 -0.83
N ASP A 18 -27.58 -10.05 -0.55
CA ASP A 18 -28.88 -10.06 -1.21
C ASP A 18 -29.54 -8.67 -1.11
N ASN A 19 -29.52 -7.99 -2.25
CA ASN A 19 -30.54 -7.09 -2.78
C ASN A 19 -30.85 -5.72 -2.10
N ASN A 20 -30.58 -4.68 -2.89
CA ASN A 20 -31.26 -3.37 -3.07
C ASN A 20 -31.68 -2.49 -1.88
N ASP A 21 -31.33 -1.21 -2.03
CA ASP A 21 -31.80 -0.04 -1.30
C ASP A 21 -31.57 -0.03 0.21
N THR A 22 -30.36 0.32 0.66
CA THR A 22 -30.17 0.88 2.00
C THR A 22 -28.98 1.82 2.05
N LYS A 23 -29.29 3.05 2.42
CA LYS A 23 -28.41 4.05 3.01
C LYS A 23 -27.82 3.51 4.31
N ALA A 24 -26.70 2.78 4.21
CA ALA A 24 -25.79 2.43 5.28
C ALA A 24 -24.44 2.17 4.59
N SER A 25 -23.31 2.70 5.00
CA SER A 25 -22.85 2.92 6.34
C SER A 25 -21.94 4.13 6.35
N ALA A 26 -21.62 4.62 7.55
CA ALA A 26 -20.54 5.55 7.76
C ALA A 26 -19.26 5.01 7.10
N GLU A 27 -19.01 5.46 5.87
CA GLU A 27 -17.70 5.38 5.24
C GLU A 27 -16.84 6.42 5.95
N SER A 28 -16.47 6.10 7.19
CA SER A 28 -15.14 6.42 7.66
C SER A 28 -14.18 5.54 6.86
N ALA A 29 -14.11 5.77 5.54
CA ALA A 29 -12.84 5.68 4.88
C ALA A 29 -12.02 6.73 5.61
N ALA A 30 -11.30 6.26 6.64
CA ALA A 30 -10.18 7.00 7.14
C ALA A 30 -9.43 7.42 5.89
N ALA A 31 -9.44 8.72 5.61
CA ALA A 31 -8.39 9.32 4.84
C ALA A 31 -7.14 8.99 5.66
N GLU A 32 -6.56 7.82 5.38
CA GLU A 32 -5.18 7.56 5.72
C GLU A 32 -4.45 8.65 4.98
N SER A 33 -4.17 9.74 5.71
CA SER A 33 -3.09 10.65 5.38
C SER A 33 -1.84 9.79 5.38
N GLN A 34 -1.64 9.05 4.29
CA GLN A 34 -0.42 8.32 4.03
C GLN A 34 0.59 9.42 3.83
N ALA A 35 1.37 9.69 4.89
CA ALA A 35 2.45 10.63 4.84
C ALA A 35 3.30 10.25 3.62
N SER A 36 3.25 11.09 2.60
CA SER A 36 4.06 10.88 1.41
C SER A 36 5.52 11.01 1.83
N GLY A 37 6.32 9.99 1.50
CA GLY A 37 7.76 10.01 1.67
C GLY A 37 8.43 11.06 0.77
N GLN A 38 9.75 11.09 0.83
CA GLN A 38 10.56 11.95 -0.04
C GLN A 38 10.24 11.66 -1.51
N PRO A 39 10.19 12.69 -2.38
CA PRO A 39 9.97 12.50 -3.80
C PRO A 39 11.10 11.68 -4.42
N ILE A 40 10.72 10.71 -5.24
CA ILE A 40 11.62 9.87 -6.03
C ILE A 40 11.78 10.53 -7.40
N SER A 41 13.01 10.55 -7.90
CA SER A 41 13.35 11.09 -9.21
C SER A 41 14.09 10.05 -10.05
N LEU A 42 13.56 9.77 -11.23
CA LEU A 42 14.11 8.85 -12.22
C LEU A 42 14.37 9.60 -13.54
N MET A 43 15.10 8.96 -14.47
CA MET A 43 15.38 9.50 -15.80
C MET A 43 15.97 10.93 -15.76
N ASP A 44 16.97 11.15 -14.92
CA ASP A 44 17.59 12.47 -14.68
C ASP A 44 16.58 13.55 -14.24
N GLY A 45 15.54 13.15 -13.50
CA GLY A 45 14.50 14.03 -12.98
C GLY A 45 13.34 14.30 -13.93
N LYS A 46 13.30 13.68 -15.12
CA LYS A 46 12.16 13.79 -16.05
C LYS A 46 10.91 13.10 -15.52
N LEU A 47 11.08 12.10 -14.67
CA LEU A 47 9.99 11.43 -13.96
C LEU A 47 10.19 11.65 -12.46
N SER A 48 9.19 12.23 -11.80
CA SER A 48 9.19 12.37 -10.35
C SER A 48 7.82 12.02 -9.76
N PHE A 49 7.82 11.24 -8.68
CA PHE A 49 6.61 10.83 -7.97
C PHE A 49 6.92 10.62 -6.49
N SER A 50 5.88 10.71 -5.66
CA SER A 50 5.96 10.42 -4.23
C SER A 50 5.31 9.07 -3.95
N LEU A 51 5.95 8.30 -3.08
CA LEU A 51 5.39 7.08 -2.52
C LEU A 51 5.02 7.30 -1.05
N PRO A 52 4.15 6.46 -0.48
CA PRO A 52 3.97 6.40 0.98
C PRO A 52 5.30 6.21 1.72
N ALA A 53 5.42 6.80 2.91
CA ALA A 53 6.67 6.82 3.69
C ALA A 53 7.20 5.44 4.10
N ASP A 54 6.37 4.41 4.10
CA ASP A 54 6.74 3.03 4.40
C ASP A 54 7.33 2.28 3.19
N MET A 55 7.26 2.85 1.98
CA MET A 55 7.85 2.25 0.79
C MET A 55 9.34 2.56 0.66
N THR A 56 10.13 1.54 0.37
CA THR A 56 11.59 1.64 0.23
C THR A 56 12.08 1.00 -1.06
N ASP A 57 13.21 1.48 -1.58
CA ASP A 57 13.84 0.94 -2.79
C ASP A 57 14.42 -0.47 -2.52
N GLN A 58 13.92 -1.44 -3.26
CA GLN A 58 14.31 -2.86 -3.27
C GLN A 58 14.98 -3.27 -4.57
N SER A 59 15.30 -2.31 -5.44
CA SER A 59 15.98 -2.58 -6.70
C SER A 59 17.36 -3.22 -6.42
N GLY A 60 17.72 -4.24 -7.19
CA GLY A 60 18.96 -5.02 -6.98
C GLY A 60 18.95 -6.01 -5.82
N LYS A 61 17.96 -5.96 -4.90
CA LYS A 61 17.81 -6.92 -3.79
C LYS A 61 16.94 -8.14 -4.15
N LEU A 62 16.06 -7.99 -5.14
CA LEU A 62 15.09 -9.02 -5.55
C LEU A 62 15.58 -9.95 -6.68
N GLY A 63 16.84 -9.82 -7.14
CA GLY A 63 17.43 -10.68 -8.17
C GLY A 63 18.29 -9.90 -9.17
N THR A 64 18.55 -10.49 -10.35
CA THR A 64 19.22 -9.80 -11.46
C THR A 64 18.33 -8.66 -11.92
N GLN A 65 18.60 -7.46 -11.39
CA GLN A 65 17.98 -6.22 -11.80
C GLN A 65 18.20 -6.09 -13.31
N ALA A 66 17.14 -6.20 -14.10
CA ALA A 66 17.19 -5.60 -15.44
C ALA A 66 17.56 -4.13 -15.22
N ASN A 67 18.59 -3.62 -15.91
CA ASN A 67 19.16 -2.27 -15.71
C ASN A 67 18.10 -1.16 -15.64
N ASN A 68 16.91 -1.45 -16.15
CA ASN A 68 15.82 -0.55 -16.42
C ASN A 68 14.68 -0.68 -15.38
N MET A 69 14.80 -1.53 -14.36
CA MET A 69 13.74 -1.80 -13.38
C MET A 69 14.07 -1.20 -12.01
N HIS A 70 13.13 -0.40 -11.49
CA HIS A 70 13.12 0.12 -10.13
C HIS A 70 11.95 -0.47 -9.37
N VAL A 71 12.20 -1.08 -8.21
CA VAL A 71 11.17 -1.73 -7.39
C VAL A 71 11.13 -1.05 -6.04
N TYR A 72 9.96 -0.58 -5.63
CA TYR A 72 9.70 -0.03 -4.32
C TYR A 72 8.67 -0.90 -3.62
N SER A 73 8.90 -1.29 -2.38
CA SER A 73 7.92 -2.05 -1.60
C SER A 73 7.86 -1.60 -0.16
N ASP A 74 6.74 -1.88 0.48
CA ASP A 74 6.66 -1.84 1.95
C ASP A 74 7.51 -2.97 2.57
N PRO A 75 7.76 -2.96 3.88
CA PRO A 75 8.59 -3.97 4.55
C PRO A 75 8.02 -5.39 4.46
N THR A 76 6.70 -5.54 4.28
CA THR A 76 6.06 -6.85 4.16
C THR A 76 6.01 -7.38 2.73
N GLY A 77 6.25 -6.52 1.73
CA GLY A 77 6.13 -6.85 0.31
C GLY A 77 4.68 -7.00 -0.19
N GLN A 78 3.69 -6.66 0.62
CA GLN A 78 2.27 -6.71 0.24
C GLN A 78 1.87 -5.54 -0.67
N LYS A 79 2.61 -4.44 -0.63
CA LYS A 79 2.46 -3.27 -1.49
C LYS A 79 3.75 -3.08 -2.26
N ALA A 80 3.67 -3.01 -3.58
CA ALA A 80 4.82 -2.80 -4.45
C ALA A 80 4.48 -1.86 -5.62
N VAL A 81 5.46 -1.04 -5.98
CA VAL A 81 5.47 -0.22 -7.19
C VAL A 81 6.70 -0.61 -7.99
N ILE A 82 6.50 -0.98 -9.26
CA ILE A 82 7.57 -1.35 -10.18
C ILE A 82 7.57 -0.35 -11.33
N VAL A 83 8.71 0.31 -11.53
CA VAL A 83 8.94 1.22 -12.65
C VAL A 83 9.89 0.56 -13.63
N ILE A 84 9.50 0.48 -14.89
CA ILE A 84 10.33 -0.02 -15.99
C ILE A 84 10.59 1.14 -16.94
N VAL A 85 11.86 1.51 -17.11
CA VAL A 85 12.28 2.58 -18.02
C VAL A 85 12.69 1.97 -19.35
N GLY A 86 11.98 2.26 -20.44
CA GLY A 86 12.41 1.83 -21.76
C GLY A 86 13.72 2.51 -22.18
N ASP A 87 14.59 1.79 -22.88
CA ASP A 87 15.71 2.42 -23.59
C ASP A 87 15.15 3.26 -24.75
N ASN A 88 15.76 4.43 -25.01
CA ASN A 88 15.43 5.19 -26.21
C ASN A 88 15.87 4.38 -27.44
N PRO A 89 15.04 4.33 -28.51
CA PRO A 89 15.38 3.65 -29.76
C PRO A 89 16.59 4.28 -30.48
#